data_AF-A0A6P5IJV7-F1
#
_entry.id   AF-A0A6P5IJV7-F1
#
_cell.length_a   1.000
_cell.length_b   1.000
_cell.length_c   1.000
_cell.angle_alpha   90.00
_cell.angle_beta   90.00
_cell.angle_gamma   90.00
#
_symmetry.space_group_name_H-M   'P 1'
#
loop_
_entity.id
_entity.type
_entity.pdbx_description
1 polymer ?
#
loop_
_entity_poly.entity_id
_entity_poly.type
_entity_poly.pdbx_seq_one_letter_code
_entity_poly.pdbx_strand_id
1 'polypeptide(L)'
;MRICDRRSVVEVRLPVSSSQTLEEGEEGSEGRETVHSLSGGQQKGKGEKCSQRLFGNIYAGKTESSGPPVVPGEPRGGWIQEVFIGYSSSLTNHLEEPIPDRTWDLYPFCMAVPQNINETSNLPPQSSGCDEQSRLPVELGVSDFVYCWEELIVEGIQWQTSESGVLCPPLLSRFDCTLQSSWKQRMEQGLFRYNLGELQTQILPGPLGFVAQLNVERGVQRRCPQNIQSVRQAFDPQLFNFNKIHPEEILFRLCRDPGFPMALQCTEVLVIINVSPLEWGHVLFVPEPTQGLPQILLPDPLQFGVEAVMLSSHPGFRVGFNSLGGLASVNHLHLHGYYLAHKLPVETAASQPLDPNGHIHLLEGLPASGFLFYVDEPGPKLEALVDRVCQVTNYLVDREIAHNLFVTRGAPPGNPPSSLAYAGVRVILWARKSSFGVKEGEAFNVALCELAGHLPVKTFQDFQSLTEASALNLIQQSLLPPSQFLQLQEALVSLLA
;
A
#
# COMPACT_ATOMS: atom_id res chain seq x y z
N MET A 1 8.13 36.40 -52.54
CA MET A 1 7.97 36.18 -54.00
C MET A 1 7.56 34.71 -54.16
N ARG A 2 6.29 34.47 -54.53
CA ARG A 2 5.64 33.25 -55.11
C ARG A 2 5.87 31.88 -54.44
N ILE A 3 4.97 30.88 -54.39
CA ILE A 3 3.51 30.63 -54.47
C ILE A 3 3.42 29.07 -54.40
N CYS A 4 2.41 28.51 -53.71
CA CYS A 4 1.66 27.22 -53.89
C CYS A 4 2.36 25.93 -54.41
N ASP A 5 2.00 24.70 -54.02
CA ASP A 5 0.66 24.07 -54.01
C ASP A 5 0.69 22.72 -53.22
N ARG A 6 -0.31 22.38 -52.36
CA ARG A 6 -1.42 21.37 -52.51
C ARG A 6 -0.97 19.92 -52.87
N ARG A 7 -1.50 18.79 -52.37
CA ARG A 7 -2.78 18.29 -51.76
C ARG A 7 -2.41 17.05 -50.87
N SER A 8 -3.24 16.32 -50.10
CA SER A 8 -4.70 16.12 -50.04
C SER A 8 -5.05 15.41 -48.71
N VAL A 9 -6.20 15.76 -48.14
CA VAL A 9 -6.88 15.10 -47.02
C VAL A 9 -7.74 13.95 -47.56
N VAL A 10 -7.78 12.80 -46.87
CA VAL A 10 -8.74 11.72 -47.12
C VAL A 10 -9.68 11.64 -45.92
N GLU A 11 -10.93 12.04 -46.15
CA GLU A 11 -12.08 11.94 -45.25
C GLU A 11 -12.78 10.60 -45.57
N VAL A 12 -12.94 9.70 -44.60
CA VAL A 12 -13.68 8.45 -44.76
C VAL A 12 -15.06 8.62 -44.12
N ARG A 13 -16.12 8.69 -44.94
CA ARG A 13 -17.51 8.63 -44.52
C ARG A 13 -18.10 7.25 -44.81
N LEU A 14 -18.89 6.78 -43.85
CA LEU A 14 -19.68 5.55 -43.84
C LEU A 14 -20.76 5.53 -44.94
N PRO A 15 -21.16 4.35 -45.45
CA PRO A 15 -22.32 4.22 -46.32
C PRO A 15 -23.63 4.03 -45.53
N VAL A 16 -24.67 4.73 -46.00
CA VAL A 16 -26.08 4.53 -45.68
C VAL A 16 -26.67 3.54 -46.68
N SER A 17 -27.48 2.58 -46.24
CA SER A 17 -28.38 1.80 -47.10
C SER A 17 -29.83 2.00 -46.68
N SER A 18 -30.69 2.21 -47.67
CA SER A 18 -32.13 2.50 -47.55
C SER A 18 -32.97 1.45 -48.26
N SER A 19 -34.03 0.94 -47.62
CA SER A 19 -35.30 0.47 -48.23
C SER A 19 -36.31 0.14 -47.10
N GLN A 20 -37.38 0.95 -46.92
CA GLN A 20 -38.79 0.72 -47.34
C GLN A 20 -39.52 -0.39 -46.54
N THR A 21 -40.37 -0.08 -45.55
CA THR A 21 -41.81 0.37 -45.52
C THR A 21 -42.83 -0.76 -45.38
N LEU A 22 -43.77 -0.55 -44.43
CA LEU A 22 -45.19 -0.96 -44.28
C LEU A 22 -45.44 -1.43 -42.83
N GLU A 23 -46.08 -0.68 -41.93
CA GLU A 23 -47.48 -0.20 -41.79
C GLU A 23 -48.34 -1.07 -40.84
N GLU A 24 -49.25 -0.38 -40.12
CA GLU A 24 -50.34 -0.84 -39.23
C GLU A 24 -49.96 -1.37 -37.83
N GLY A 25 -50.56 -1.00 -36.71
CA GLY A 25 -51.68 -0.13 -36.31
C GLY A 25 -51.76 -0.20 -34.75
N GLU A 26 -52.01 0.91 -34.04
CA GLU A 26 -53.28 1.20 -33.31
C GLU A 26 -53.65 0.16 -32.24
N GLU A 27 -53.98 0.43 -30.96
CA GLU A 27 -54.56 1.53 -30.18
C GLU A 27 -54.15 1.30 -28.69
N GLY A 28 -53.99 2.32 -27.83
CA GLY A 28 -55.05 2.89 -26.97
C GLY A 28 -55.32 1.99 -25.74
N SER A 29 -55.44 2.42 -24.48
CA SER A 29 -55.70 3.71 -23.84
C SER A 29 -55.54 3.51 -22.31
N GLU A 30 -54.89 4.46 -21.63
CA GLU A 30 -55.39 5.34 -20.56
C GLU A 30 -56.01 4.71 -19.30
N GLY A 31 -55.53 5.22 -18.16
CA GLY A 31 -56.10 5.02 -16.83
C GLY A 31 -55.33 5.80 -15.76
N ARG A 32 -55.34 7.14 -15.84
CA ARG A 32 -55.10 8.03 -14.70
C ARG A 32 -56.27 7.91 -13.73
N GLU A 33 -56.05 7.93 -12.41
CA GLU A 33 -56.61 9.01 -11.56
C GLU A 33 -56.19 8.98 -10.07
N THR A 34 -55.74 10.16 -9.65
CA THR A 34 -55.95 10.89 -8.37
C THR A 34 -55.51 10.35 -7.00
N VAL A 35 -54.52 11.09 -6.50
CA VAL A 35 -54.35 11.68 -5.16
C VAL A 35 -55.68 12.08 -4.48
N HIS A 36 -55.84 11.69 -3.21
CA HIS A 36 -56.65 12.43 -2.24
C HIS A 36 -55.85 12.67 -0.96
N SER A 37 -55.48 13.93 -0.77
CA SER A 37 -55.13 14.53 0.50
C SER A 37 -56.42 14.93 1.24
N LEU A 38 -56.48 14.66 2.54
CA LEU A 38 -57.43 15.29 3.45
C LEU A 38 -56.69 15.81 4.69
N SER A 39 -57.06 17.04 5.00
CA SER A 39 -56.56 17.96 6.01
C SER A 39 -57.14 17.72 7.41
N GLY A 40 -56.38 18.14 8.43
CA GLY A 40 -56.89 18.97 9.52
C GLY A 40 -57.39 18.27 10.78
N GLY A 41 -56.75 18.57 11.92
CA GLY A 41 -57.23 18.16 13.24
C GLY A 41 -56.28 18.53 14.38
N GLN A 42 -56.25 19.80 14.75
CA GLN A 42 -55.55 20.36 15.90
C GLN A 42 -56.45 20.20 17.15
N GLN A 43 -55.98 19.60 18.26
CA GLN A 43 -56.28 20.09 19.63
C GLN A 43 -55.50 19.38 20.75
N LYS A 44 -55.31 20.18 21.81
CA LYS A 44 -54.50 20.01 23.02
C LYS A 44 -55.09 19.02 24.05
N GLY A 45 -54.20 18.44 24.86
CA GLY A 45 -54.24 18.68 26.31
C GLY A 45 -54.39 17.47 27.25
N LYS A 46 -53.45 17.42 28.22
CA LYS A 46 -53.47 16.72 29.54
C LYS A 46 -53.42 15.18 29.45
N GLY A 47 -52.58 14.43 30.17
CA GLY A 47 -51.83 14.66 31.41
C GLY A 47 -52.23 13.56 32.38
N GLU A 48 -51.31 12.64 32.73
CA GLU A 48 -51.29 11.73 33.92
C GLU A 48 -50.18 10.66 33.69
N LYS A 49 -49.05 10.70 34.40
CA LYS A 49 -48.72 10.04 35.70
C LYS A 49 -48.91 8.52 35.75
N CYS A 50 -47.79 7.78 35.75
CA CYS A 50 -47.39 6.67 36.64
C CYS A 50 -46.09 6.07 36.07
N SER A 51 -44.94 5.97 36.76
CA SER A 51 -44.59 5.28 38.01
C SER A 51 -43.56 4.20 37.68
N GLN A 52 -42.38 4.26 38.30
CA GLN A 52 -41.52 3.16 38.79
C GLN A 52 -40.11 3.75 39.01
N ARG A 53 -39.80 4.13 40.26
CA ARG A 53 -39.15 3.34 41.32
C ARG A 53 -37.63 3.27 41.17
N LEU A 54 -36.98 4.14 41.95
CA LEU A 54 -35.64 3.96 42.52
C LEU A 54 -35.59 2.69 43.38
N PHE A 55 -34.45 2.02 43.36
CA PHE A 55 -33.87 1.39 44.54
C PHE A 55 -32.39 1.76 44.64
N GLY A 56 -32.02 2.37 45.77
CA GLY A 56 -30.66 2.41 46.28
C GLY A 56 -30.50 1.42 47.43
N ASN A 57 -29.25 1.16 47.80
CA ASN A 57 -28.71 0.74 49.11
C ASN A 57 -27.18 0.88 48.93
N ILE A 58 -26.44 1.78 49.57
CA ILE A 58 -26.11 2.00 51.01
C ILE A 58 -25.51 0.74 51.67
N TYR A 59 -24.20 0.82 51.98
CA TYR A 59 -23.52 0.67 53.30
C TYR A 59 -21.99 0.77 53.02
N ALA A 60 -21.28 1.86 53.35
CA ALA A 60 -20.62 2.18 54.64
C ALA A 60 -19.76 1.02 55.19
N GLY A 61 -18.47 1.13 55.53
CA GLY A 61 -17.50 2.23 55.64
C GLY A 61 -16.29 1.76 56.48
N LYS A 62 -15.31 2.68 56.67
CA LYS A 62 -14.15 2.65 57.60
C LYS A 62 -12.90 1.85 57.19
N THR A 63 -11.64 2.26 57.41
CA THR A 63 -10.91 3.53 57.73
C THR A 63 -9.42 3.14 57.73
N GLU A 64 -8.58 4.03 57.19
CA GLU A 64 -7.17 4.36 57.52
C GLU A 64 -6.22 3.35 58.19
N SER A 65 -5.00 3.20 57.64
CA SER A 65 -3.78 3.80 58.23
C SER A 65 -2.49 3.41 57.47
N SER A 66 -1.41 4.12 57.80
CA SER A 66 -0.20 4.49 57.07
C SER A 66 1.06 3.60 57.23
N GLY A 67 1.76 3.36 56.10
CA GLY A 67 3.24 3.24 55.89
C GLY A 67 4.07 2.13 56.58
N PRO A 68 5.39 1.95 56.28
CA PRO A 68 6.18 2.21 55.06
C PRO A 68 6.88 0.90 54.53
N PRO A 69 7.80 0.91 53.53
CA PRO A 69 8.11 -0.26 52.69
C PRO A 69 9.30 -1.11 53.19
N VAL A 70 9.32 -2.39 52.81
CA VAL A 70 10.46 -3.31 53.03
C VAL A 70 10.77 -4.09 51.76
N VAL A 71 12.02 -3.98 51.32
CA VAL A 71 12.68 -4.79 50.28
C VAL A 71 13.19 -6.10 50.90
N PRO A 72 13.09 -7.23 50.18
CA PRO A 72 14.28 -8.04 49.88
C PRO A 72 14.24 -8.53 48.42
N GLY A 73 15.31 -8.52 47.63
CA GLY A 73 16.55 -9.25 47.82
C GLY A 73 16.64 -10.33 46.72
N GLU A 74 17.69 -10.31 45.89
CA GLU A 74 18.00 -11.34 44.89
C GLU A 74 18.00 -12.76 45.49
N PRO A 75 17.89 -13.78 44.62
CA PRO A 75 18.98 -14.76 44.64
C PRO A 75 19.52 -15.11 43.24
N ARG A 76 20.86 -15.19 43.19
CA ARG A 76 21.64 -15.95 42.20
C ARG A 76 21.69 -17.44 42.58
N GLY A 77 21.87 -18.29 41.57
CA GLY A 77 22.20 -19.72 41.68
C GLY A 77 20.95 -20.60 41.64
N GLY A 78 20.71 -21.50 40.68
CA GLY A 78 21.65 -22.38 40.00
C GLY A 78 21.44 -23.78 40.56
N TRP A 79 20.56 -24.58 39.94
CA TRP A 79 20.53 -26.03 40.08
C TRP A 79 20.07 -26.68 38.77
N ILE A 80 20.95 -27.54 38.29
CA ILE A 80 20.76 -28.59 37.28
C ILE A 80 19.81 -29.64 37.86
N GLN A 81 18.85 -30.13 37.08
CA GLN A 81 18.48 -31.54 37.16
C GLN A 81 17.96 -32.07 35.83
N GLU A 82 18.69 -33.07 35.34
CA GLU A 82 18.38 -33.95 34.23
C GLU A 82 17.12 -34.78 34.51
N VAL A 83 16.35 -35.08 33.47
CA VAL A 83 15.58 -36.33 33.39
C VAL A 83 15.82 -36.94 32.01
N PHE A 84 16.63 -37.99 32.00
CA PHE A 84 16.70 -39.03 30.99
C PHE A 84 15.59 -40.07 31.24
N ILE A 85 15.17 -40.76 30.17
CA ILE A 85 14.61 -42.13 30.02
C ILE A 85 13.69 -42.05 28.80
N GLY A 86 13.77 -42.86 27.75
CA GLY A 86 14.55 -44.06 27.46
C GLY A 86 13.90 -44.72 26.24
N TYR A 87 14.71 -45.15 25.27
CA TYR A 87 14.28 -45.86 24.06
C TYR A 87 13.74 -47.26 24.37
N SER A 88 12.73 -47.70 23.62
CA SER A 88 12.50 -49.11 23.30
C SER A 88 11.93 -49.23 21.89
N SER A 89 12.63 -50.00 21.06
CA SER A 89 12.36 -50.34 19.67
C SER A 89 11.34 -51.47 19.51
N SER A 90 10.50 -51.40 18.48
CA SER A 90 10.04 -52.59 17.75
C SER A 90 9.85 -52.26 16.28
N LEU A 91 10.63 -52.94 15.44
CA LEU A 91 10.57 -52.99 13.98
C LEU A 91 9.27 -53.63 13.50
N THR A 92 8.70 -53.11 12.41
CA THR A 92 8.25 -53.92 11.26
C THR A 92 8.23 -53.05 10.00
N ASN A 93 8.88 -53.58 8.96
CA ASN A 93 9.04 -53.05 7.61
C ASN A 93 7.70 -52.78 6.89
N HIS A 94 7.66 -51.81 5.98
CA HIS A 94 7.44 -52.07 4.55
C HIS A 94 7.60 -50.80 3.69
N LEU A 95 8.55 -50.92 2.75
CA LEU A 95 8.61 -50.34 1.40
C LEU A 95 8.89 -48.83 1.24
N GLU A 96 10.14 -48.56 0.88
CA GLU A 96 10.69 -47.33 0.32
C GLU A 96 10.20 -47.10 -1.13
N GLU A 97 9.83 -45.85 -1.44
CA GLU A 97 10.09 -45.26 -2.76
C GLU A 97 10.76 -43.89 -2.54
N PRO A 98 11.76 -43.50 -3.36
CA PRO A 98 12.63 -42.37 -3.06
C PRO A 98 12.00 -41.02 -3.45
N ILE A 99 12.08 -40.07 -2.52
CA ILE A 99 11.85 -38.64 -2.77
C ILE A 99 13.10 -38.10 -3.46
N PRO A 100 13.02 -37.45 -4.64
CA PRO A 100 14.19 -36.87 -5.26
C PRO A 100 14.60 -35.57 -4.54
N ASP A 101 15.86 -35.55 -4.08
CA ASP A 101 16.61 -34.35 -3.73
C ASP A 101 16.44 -33.29 -4.83
N ARG A 102 15.93 -32.12 -4.48
CA ARG A 102 16.04 -30.90 -5.29
C ARG A 102 16.88 -29.88 -4.54
N THR A 103 18.19 -30.05 -4.65
CA THR A 103 19.15 -28.96 -4.58
C THR A 103 18.91 -28.04 -5.77
N TRP A 104 18.48 -26.81 -5.54
CA TRP A 104 18.52 -25.77 -6.57
C TRP A 104 19.97 -25.30 -6.72
N ASP A 105 20.65 -25.85 -7.73
CA ASP A 105 21.96 -25.38 -8.15
C ASP A 105 21.88 -23.91 -8.57
N LEU A 106 22.65 -23.09 -7.85
CA LEU A 106 23.02 -21.73 -8.21
C LEU A 106 23.75 -21.76 -9.56
N TYR A 107 23.16 -21.18 -10.61
CA TYR A 107 23.90 -20.87 -11.83
C TYR A 107 24.22 -19.38 -11.92
N PRO A 108 25.51 -19.01 -11.95
CA PRO A 108 25.97 -17.64 -12.18
C PRO A 108 26.25 -17.44 -13.66
N PHE A 109 25.75 -16.38 -14.31
CA PHE A 109 26.39 -15.79 -15.50
C PHE A 109 25.71 -14.45 -15.84
N CYS A 110 26.43 -13.33 -15.68
CA CYS A 110 27.06 -12.65 -16.81
C CYS A 110 27.85 -11.42 -16.31
N MET A 111 29.18 -11.52 -16.31
CA MET A 111 30.11 -10.39 -16.34
C MET A 111 30.85 -10.49 -17.67
N ALA A 112 30.71 -9.47 -18.51
CA ALA A 112 31.61 -9.24 -19.64
C ALA A 112 31.83 -7.73 -19.78
N VAL A 113 32.98 -7.28 -19.26
CA VAL A 113 33.56 -5.96 -19.48
C VAL A 113 34.44 -6.04 -20.73
N PRO A 114 34.30 -5.13 -21.70
CA PRO A 114 35.38 -4.86 -22.65
C PRO A 114 36.21 -3.67 -22.16
N GLN A 115 37.51 -3.90 -21.95
CA GLN A 115 38.50 -2.83 -21.78
C GLN A 115 39.02 -2.34 -23.14
N ASN A 116 39.30 -1.02 -23.16
CA ASN A 116 40.19 -0.26 -24.04
C ASN A 116 39.78 0.05 -25.50
N ILE A 117 39.47 1.33 -25.75
CA ILE A 117 40.07 2.13 -26.82
C ILE A 117 40.38 3.54 -26.27
N ASN A 118 41.59 4.01 -26.55
CA ASN A 118 42.20 5.27 -26.10
C ASN A 118 41.78 6.48 -26.95
N GLU A 119 41.75 7.65 -26.29
CA GLU A 119 42.05 9.01 -26.78
C GLU A 119 41.28 9.62 -27.97
N THR A 120 40.56 10.73 -27.72
CA THR A 120 41.08 12.09 -28.02
C THR A 120 40.16 13.21 -27.51
N SER A 121 40.82 14.25 -27.04
CA SER A 121 40.40 15.57 -26.54
C SER A 121 39.33 16.32 -27.34
N ASN A 122 38.48 17.09 -26.66
CA ASN A 122 38.22 18.53 -26.92
C ASN A 122 37.29 19.17 -25.87
N LEU A 123 37.80 20.16 -25.13
CA LEU A 123 37.05 21.11 -24.28
C LEU A 123 36.43 22.23 -25.13
N PRO A 124 35.31 22.85 -24.69
CA PRO A 124 35.36 24.30 -24.38
C PRO A 124 34.34 24.73 -23.27
N PRO A 125 34.13 26.04 -23.00
CA PRO A 125 34.87 26.85 -22.04
C PRO A 125 34.09 27.21 -20.76
N GLN A 126 34.84 27.66 -19.76
CA GLN A 126 34.39 28.16 -18.47
C GLN A 126 33.50 29.41 -18.59
N SER A 127 32.40 29.45 -17.82
CA SER A 127 31.71 30.68 -17.44
C SER A 127 31.53 30.74 -15.92
N SER A 128 31.60 31.97 -15.43
CA SER A 128 31.95 32.39 -14.09
C SER A 128 30.78 32.43 -13.11
N GLY A 129 31.01 31.87 -11.91
CA GLY A 129 30.74 32.46 -10.60
C GLY A 129 29.30 32.73 -10.18
N CYS A 130 28.83 31.95 -9.19
CA CYS A 130 27.98 32.43 -8.09
C CYS A 130 28.10 31.46 -6.89
N ASP A 131 28.78 31.93 -5.84
CA ASP A 131 28.60 31.66 -4.41
C ASP A 131 28.41 30.22 -3.92
N GLU A 132 29.55 29.56 -3.72
CA GLU A 132 29.69 28.29 -3.02
C GLU A 132 30.20 28.55 -1.59
N GLN A 133 29.29 28.83 -0.65
CA GLN A 133 29.59 28.80 0.78
C GLN A 133 28.31 28.76 1.63
N SER A 134 27.67 27.59 1.67
CA SER A 134 26.99 27.06 2.87
C SER A 134 26.25 25.78 2.52
N ARG A 135 26.94 24.64 2.57
CA ARG A 135 26.35 23.31 2.80
C ARG A 135 27.49 22.29 2.87
N LEU A 136 27.91 21.97 4.08
CA LEU A 136 28.37 20.63 4.39
C LEU A 136 27.62 20.19 5.64
N PRO A 137 27.01 19.01 5.57
CA PRO A 137 27.50 17.95 6.43
C PRO A 137 27.79 16.69 5.60
N VAL A 138 29.03 16.20 5.75
CA VAL A 138 29.51 14.82 5.55
C VAL A 138 28.68 14.00 4.54
N GLU A 139 29.15 13.95 3.29
CA GLU A 139 28.73 12.93 2.33
C GLU A 139 29.07 11.53 2.89
N LEU A 140 28.14 10.94 3.62
CA LEU A 140 28.01 9.50 3.66
C LEU A 140 27.93 9.07 2.19
N GLY A 141 28.81 8.16 1.75
CA GLY A 141 28.90 7.68 0.36
C GLY A 141 27.68 6.87 -0.09
N VAL A 142 26.49 7.43 0.07
CA VAL A 142 25.22 6.89 -0.37
C VAL A 142 25.17 7.06 -1.89
N SER A 143 25.02 5.94 -2.59
CA SER A 143 24.88 5.93 -4.04
C SER A 143 23.57 6.54 -4.49
N ASP A 144 23.56 7.15 -5.68
CA ASP A 144 22.36 7.67 -6.31
C ASP A 144 21.82 6.65 -7.33
N PHE A 145 20.53 6.36 -7.24
CA PHE A 145 19.76 5.78 -8.34
C PHE A 145 19.09 6.93 -9.10
N VAL A 146 19.77 7.42 -10.12
CA VAL A 146 19.23 8.43 -11.04
C VAL A 146 18.42 7.71 -12.12
N TYR A 147 17.19 8.14 -12.38
CA TYR A 147 16.37 7.62 -13.49
C TYR A 147 15.87 8.72 -14.41
N CYS A 148 15.77 8.41 -15.69
CA CYS A 148 15.16 9.29 -16.67
C CYS A 148 13.71 8.89 -16.96
N TRP A 149 13.02 9.75 -17.69
CA TRP A 149 11.62 9.57 -18.05
C TRP A 149 11.37 8.28 -18.86
N GLU A 150 12.30 7.92 -19.75
CA GLU A 150 12.20 6.75 -20.63
C GLU A 150 12.26 5.41 -19.89
N GLU A 151 12.73 5.41 -18.64
CA GLU A 151 12.75 4.22 -17.79
C GLU A 151 11.41 3.96 -17.09
N LEU A 152 10.46 4.90 -17.15
CA LEU A 152 9.11 4.69 -16.64
C LEU A 152 8.36 3.77 -17.60
N ILE A 153 8.17 2.53 -17.19
CA ILE A 153 7.55 1.51 -18.04
C ILE A 153 6.04 1.75 -18.06
N VAL A 154 5.48 1.96 -19.23
CA VAL A 154 4.04 2.21 -19.38
C VAL A 154 3.28 0.94 -19.73
N GLU A 155 3.84 0.13 -20.64
CA GLU A 155 3.18 -1.03 -21.23
C GLU A 155 3.99 -2.31 -21.04
N GLY A 156 3.39 -3.46 -21.41
CA GLY A 156 4.10 -4.75 -21.49
C GLY A 156 4.30 -5.46 -20.15
N ILE A 157 3.87 -4.87 -19.03
CA ILE A 157 3.88 -5.54 -17.73
C ILE A 157 2.72 -6.51 -17.65
N GLN A 158 3.00 -7.79 -17.40
CA GLN A 158 1.98 -8.81 -17.13
C GLN A 158 2.55 -9.91 -16.24
N TRP A 159 1.69 -10.58 -15.47
CA TRP A 159 2.05 -11.85 -14.84
C TRP A 159 2.21 -12.93 -15.91
N GLN A 160 3.42 -13.47 -16.03
CA GLN A 160 3.67 -14.62 -16.88
C GLN A 160 3.38 -15.90 -16.10
N THR A 161 2.70 -16.85 -16.72
CA THR A 161 2.45 -18.18 -16.16
C THR A 161 3.06 -19.25 -17.05
N SER A 162 3.70 -20.24 -16.45
CA SER A 162 4.13 -21.46 -17.15
C SER A 162 2.91 -22.25 -17.65
N GLU A 163 3.16 -23.24 -18.50
CA GLU A 163 2.14 -24.22 -18.93
C GLU A 163 1.50 -24.96 -17.74
N SER A 164 2.22 -25.08 -16.61
CA SER A 164 1.74 -25.67 -15.36
C SER A 164 0.96 -24.70 -14.46
N GLY A 165 0.71 -23.45 -14.91
CA GLY A 165 -0.04 -22.45 -14.16
C GLY A 165 0.74 -21.76 -13.03
N VAL A 166 2.05 -22.00 -12.95
CA VAL A 166 2.94 -21.37 -11.95
C VAL A 166 3.41 -20.02 -12.48
N LEU A 167 3.48 -19.00 -11.62
CA LEU A 167 3.98 -17.68 -12.01
C LEU A 167 5.48 -17.77 -12.36
N CYS A 168 5.84 -17.31 -13.55
CA CYS A 168 7.23 -17.20 -13.97
C CYS A 168 7.86 -15.94 -13.36
N PRO A 169 9.16 -15.98 -13.00
CA PRO A 169 9.87 -14.78 -12.59
C PRO A 169 9.87 -13.74 -13.72
N PRO A 170 9.51 -12.47 -13.44
CA PRO A 170 9.57 -11.44 -14.47
C PRO A 170 11.02 -11.09 -14.80
N LEU A 171 11.25 -10.62 -16.03
CA LEU A 171 12.50 -9.92 -16.35
C LEU A 171 12.58 -8.66 -15.50
N LEU A 172 13.69 -8.46 -14.81
CA LEU A 172 13.88 -7.35 -13.86
C LEU A 172 14.43 -6.10 -14.56
N SER A 173 13.89 -4.94 -14.22
CA SER A 173 14.41 -3.64 -14.68
C SER A 173 15.72 -3.29 -13.97
N ARG A 174 16.37 -2.20 -14.38
CA ARG A 174 17.55 -1.66 -13.66
C ARG A 174 17.19 -1.30 -12.22
N PHE A 175 16.00 -0.75 -12.00
CA PHE A 175 15.47 -0.43 -10.68
C PHE A 175 15.31 -1.70 -9.84
N ASP A 176 14.65 -2.72 -10.38
CA ASP A 176 14.45 -3.99 -9.67
C ASP A 176 15.77 -4.68 -9.31
N CYS A 177 16.70 -4.76 -10.26
CA CYS A 177 18.03 -5.31 -10.02
C CYS A 177 18.75 -4.57 -8.90
N THR A 178 18.71 -3.23 -8.91
CA THR A 178 19.41 -2.40 -7.92
C THR A 178 18.79 -2.55 -6.53
N LEU A 179 17.47 -2.46 -6.43
CA LEU A 179 16.75 -2.59 -5.16
C LEU A 179 16.94 -3.98 -4.56
N GLN A 180 16.68 -5.04 -5.33
CA GLN A 180 16.76 -6.42 -4.83
C GLN A 180 18.18 -6.81 -4.43
N SER A 181 19.20 -6.47 -5.25
CA SER A 181 20.60 -6.78 -4.91
C SER A 181 21.07 -6.03 -3.68
N SER A 182 20.74 -4.74 -3.57
CA SER A 182 21.10 -3.93 -2.40
C SER A 182 20.40 -4.44 -1.15
N TRP A 183 19.09 -4.75 -1.22
CA TRP A 183 18.34 -5.32 -0.10
C TRP A 183 18.93 -6.67 0.34
N LYS A 184 19.25 -7.55 -0.61
CA LYS A 184 19.90 -8.85 -0.36
C LYS A 184 21.21 -8.67 0.39
N GLN A 185 22.05 -7.76 -0.07
CA GLN A 185 23.33 -7.46 0.56
C GLN A 185 23.15 -7.01 2.02
N ARG A 186 22.16 -6.15 2.32
CA ARG A 186 21.88 -5.73 3.70
C ARG A 186 21.38 -6.89 4.57
N MET A 187 20.67 -7.86 3.97
CA MET A 187 20.21 -9.07 4.66
C MET A 187 21.38 -9.98 5.01
N GLU A 188 22.30 -10.18 4.07
CA GLU A 188 23.55 -10.94 4.28
C GLU A 188 24.48 -10.28 5.31
N GLN A 189 24.44 -8.95 5.41
CA GLN A 189 25.17 -8.18 6.43
C GLN A 189 24.52 -8.21 7.83
N GLY A 190 23.32 -8.79 7.97
CA GLY A 190 22.64 -8.90 9.28
C GLY A 190 22.05 -7.59 9.80
N LEU A 191 21.71 -6.64 8.92
CA LEU A 191 21.17 -5.32 9.30
C LEU A 191 19.67 -5.34 9.63
N PHE A 192 19.01 -6.49 9.47
CA PHE A 192 17.60 -6.70 9.81
C PHE A 192 17.45 -7.29 11.21
N ARG A 193 16.28 -7.07 11.84
CA ARG A 193 16.00 -7.63 13.17
C ARG A 193 15.87 -9.16 13.19
N TYR A 194 15.57 -9.74 12.05
CA TYR A 194 15.45 -11.18 11.82
C TYR A 194 15.70 -11.47 10.35
N ASN A 195 16.01 -12.73 10.04
CA ASN A 195 16.17 -13.18 8.67
C ASN A 195 14.80 -13.60 8.14
N LEU A 196 14.31 -12.96 7.06
CA LEU A 196 12.96 -13.21 6.55
C LEU A 196 12.76 -14.66 6.06
N GLY A 197 13.80 -15.28 5.47
CA GLY A 197 13.69 -16.60 4.83
C GLY A 197 12.59 -16.69 3.77
N GLU A 198 12.18 -17.92 3.44
CA GLU A 198 10.99 -18.19 2.62
C GLU A 198 9.74 -18.18 3.53
N LEU A 199 8.74 -17.36 3.16
CA LEU A 199 7.49 -17.26 3.92
C LEU A 199 6.53 -18.38 3.54
N GLN A 200 6.05 -19.14 4.54
CA GLN A 200 4.96 -20.09 4.34
C GLN A 200 3.72 -19.31 3.86
N THR A 201 3.29 -19.61 2.64
CA THR A 201 2.24 -18.86 1.94
C THR A 201 1.09 -19.79 1.57
N GLN A 202 -0.15 -19.36 1.82
CA GLN A 202 -1.35 -20.06 1.37
C GLN A 202 -2.34 -19.08 0.75
N ILE A 203 -3.01 -19.50 -0.31
CA ILE A 203 -4.18 -18.81 -0.83
C ILE A 203 -5.39 -19.33 -0.06
N LEU A 204 -6.07 -18.44 0.66
CA LEU A 204 -7.26 -18.83 1.42
C LEU A 204 -8.35 -19.29 0.44
N PRO A 205 -8.97 -20.47 0.66
CA PRO A 205 -10.05 -20.93 -0.19
C PRO A 205 -11.25 -19.99 -0.11
N GLY A 206 -11.65 -19.45 -1.26
CA GLY A 206 -12.81 -18.58 -1.40
C GLY A 206 -12.74 -17.70 -2.65
N PRO A 207 -13.79 -16.92 -2.94
CA PRO A 207 -13.85 -16.05 -4.11
C PRO A 207 -12.84 -14.88 -4.10
N LEU A 208 -12.31 -14.50 -2.94
CA LEU A 208 -11.37 -13.37 -2.84
C LEU A 208 -9.91 -13.82 -3.02
N GLY A 209 -9.59 -15.07 -2.69
CA GLY A 209 -8.25 -15.62 -2.88
C GLY A 209 -7.18 -14.84 -2.11
N PHE A 210 -7.46 -14.50 -0.85
CA PHE A 210 -6.50 -13.78 -0.01
C PHE A 210 -5.18 -14.53 0.11
N VAL A 211 -4.07 -13.79 0.02
CA VAL A 211 -2.71 -14.32 0.16
C VAL A 211 -2.32 -14.22 1.62
N ALA A 212 -2.40 -15.33 2.37
CA ALA A 212 -1.95 -15.37 3.76
C ALA A 212 -0.50 -15.84 3.83
N GLN A 213 0.32 -15.15 4.62
CA GLN A 213 1.72 -15.47 4.85
C GLN A 213 2.05 -15.51 6.34
N LEU A 214 2.66 -16.60 6.78
CA LEU A 214 3.12 -16.73 8.16
C LEU A 214 4.44 -16.01 8.36
N ASN A 215 4.47 -15.00 9.25
CA ASN A 215 5.69 -14.31 9.63
C ASN A 215 5.72 -14.08 11.15
N VAL A 216 6.09 -15.14 11.89
CA VAL A 216 6.12 -15.15 13.35
C VAL A 216 7.14 -14.16 13.90
N GLU A 217 8.32 -14.12 13.30
CA GLU A 217 9.39 -13.23 13.75
C GLU A 217 8.98 -11.76 13.64
N ARG A 218 8.28 -11.37 12.57
CA ARG A 218 7.70 -10.03 12.48
C ARG A 218 6.70 -9.74 13.58
N GLY A 219 5.87 -10.71 13.95
CA GLY A 219 4.91 -10.59 15.04
C GLY A 219 5.57 -10.23 16.37
N VAL A 220 6.79 -10.74 16.62
CA VAL A 220 7.53 -10.60 17.89
C VAL A 220 8.57 -9.48 17.85
N GLN A 221 9.31 -9.35 16.75
CA GLN A 221 10.49 -8.50 16.64
C GLN A 221 10.18 -7.09 16.12
N ARG A 222 8.97 -6.84 15.62
CA ARG A 222 8.60 -5.50 15.12
C ARG A 222 8.70 -4.47 16.24
N ARG A 223 9.17 -3.27 15.90
CA ARG A 223 9.21 -2.14 16.83
C ARG A 223 7.80 -1.87 17.39
N CYS A 224 7.74 -1.57 18.68
CA CYS A 224 6.52 -1.06 19.30
C CYS A 224 6.11 0.25 18.59
N PRO A 225 4.85 0.38 18.13
CA PRO A 225 4.37 1.62 17.53
C PRO A 225 4.52 2.81 18.49
N GLN A 226 4.74 4.00 17.93
CA GLN A 226 4.66 5.23 18.72
C GLN A 226 3.25 5.40 19.31
N ASN A 227 3.15 6.16 20.40
CA ASN A 227 1.85 6.54 20.95
C ASN A 227 1.20 7.58 20.03
N ILE A 228 0.27 7.12 19.18
CA ILE A 228 -0.47 7.95 18.25
C ILE A 228 -1.84 8.28 18.84
N GLN A 229 -2.15 9.58 18.92
CA GLN A 229 -3.41 10.08 19.48
C GLN A 229 -4.28 10.83 18.45
N SER A 230 -3.70 11.22 17.32
CA SER A 230 -4.37 12.01 16.29
C SER A 230 -3.75 11.69 14.93
N VAL A 231 -4.56 11.82 13.87
CA VAL A 231 -4.07 11.72 12.48
C VAL A 231 -3.11 12.87 12.17
N ARG A 232 -3.31 14.04 12.81
CA ARG A 232 -2.53 15.27 12.66
C ARG A 232 -1.46 15.45 13.73
N GLN A 233 -1.10 14.38 14.45
CA GLN A 233 -0.08 14.47 15.49
C GLN A 233 1.23 15.04 14.93
N ALA A 234 1.76 16.07 15.60
CA ALA A 234 3.00 16.72 15.20
C ALA A 234 4.19 15.75 15.27
N PHE A 235 5.15 15.95 14.38
CA PHE A 235 6.44 15.25 14.43
C PHE A 235 7.15 15.57 15.75
N ASP A 236 7.75 14.55 16.36
CA ASP A 236 8.55 14.70 17.58
C ASP A 236 9.97 14.17 17.33
N PRO A 237 11.00 15.06 17.27
CA PRO A 237 12.38 14.63 17.05
C PRO A 237 12.95 13.80 18.20
N GLN A 238 12.34 13.80 19.39
CA GLN A 238 12.79 13.01 20.54
C GLN A 238 12.43 11.52 20.38
N LEU A 239 11.29 11.21 19.76
CA LEU A 239 10.88 9.84 19.45
C LEU A 239 11.72 9.24 18.32
N PHE A 240 11.65 7.92 18.13
CA PHE A 240 12.33 7.26 17.02
C PHE A 240 11.88 7.87 15.69
N ASN A 241 12.82 8.20 14.81
CA ASN A 241 12.57 8.68 13.46
C ASN A 241 13.73 8.26 12.56
N PHE A 242 13.54 8.31 11.23
CA PHE A 242 14.53 7.83 10.27
C PHE A 242 15.87 8.58 10.25
N ASN A 243 16.03 9.74 10.93
CA ASN A 243 17.35 10.33 11.13
C ASN A 243 18.21 9.60 12.19
N LYS A 244 17.64 8.56 12.85
CA LYS A 244 18.29 7.77 13.90
C LYS A 244 18.64 6.35 13.46
N ILE A 245 18.54 6.04 12.17
CA ILE A 245 18.92 4.73 11.62
C ILE A 245 20.43 4.59 11.51
N HIS A 246 20.90 3.35 11.40
CA HIS A 246 22.29 3.12 11.03
C HIS A 246 22.50 3.51 9.54
N PRO A 247 23.57 4.21 9.16
CA PRO A 247 23.75 4.65 7.78
C PRO A 247 23.80 3.50 6.75
N GLU A 248 24.24 2.29 7.16
CA GLU A 248 24.25 1.11 6.28
C GLU A 248 22.85 0.56 5.97
N GLU A 249 21.80 0.99 6.69
CA GLU A 249 20.40 0.70 6.36
C GLU A 249 19.95 1.40 5.06
N ILE A 250 20.69 2.41 4.61
CA ILE A 250 20.41 3.14 3.37
C ILE A 250 20.88 2.31 2.18
N LEU A 251 19.99 2.10 1.21
CA LEU A 251 20.30 1.43 -0.05
C LEU A 251 20.90 2.44 -1.04
N PHE A 252 20.15 3.51 -1.34
CA PHE A 252 20.51 4.57 -2.27
C PHE A 252 19.57 5.78 -2.13
N ARG A 253 19.91 6.90 -2.77
CA ARG A 253 19.01 8.03 -3.02
C ARG A 253 18.29 7.84 -4.34
N LEU A 254 16.97 7.95 -4.35
CA LEU A 254 16.16 7.88 -5.55
C LEU A 254 16.03 9.30 -6.14
N CYS A 255 16.59 9.51 -7.33
CA CYS A 255 16.70 10.84 -7.94
C CYS A 255 16.15 10.82 -9.37
N ARG A 256 15.40 11.85 -9.74
CA ARG A 256 15.09 12.12 -11.15
C ARG A 256 16.31 12.72 -11.82
N ASP A 257 16.56 12.34 -13.07
CA ASP A 257 17.57 12.97 -13.90
C ASP A 257 17.29 14.50 -14.06
N PRO A 258 18.30 15.38 -14.13
CA PRO A 258 18.07 16.82 -14.34
C PRO A 258 17.30 17.17 -15.63
N GLY A 259 17.35 16.30 -16.64
CA GLY A 259 16.58 16.43 -17.88
C GLY A 259 15.13 15.93 -17.77
N PHE A 260 14.70 15.45 -16.61
CA PHE A 260 13.33 15.00 -16.38
C PHE A 260 12.36 16.19 -16.55
N PRO A 261 11.39 16.10 -17.48
CA PRO A 261 10.44 17.18 -17.71
C PRO A 261 9.72 17.54 -16.41
N MET A 262 9.63 18.83 -16.10
CA MET A 262 8.89 19.32 -14.94
C MET A 262 9.44 18.84 -13.59
N ALA A 263 10.77 18.65 -13.47
CA ALA A 263 11.43 18.45 -12.19
C ALA A 263 11.09 19.59 -11.21
N LEU A 264 10.11 19.35 -10.34
CA LEU A 264 9.90 20.14 -9.13
C LEU A 264 11.17 20.10 -8.27
N GLN A 265 11.31 21.11 -7.40
CA GLN A 265 12.49 21.30 -6.55
C GLN A 265 12.96 19.98 -5.94
N CYS A 266 14.26 19.74 -6.06
CA CYS A 266 14.97 18.54 -5.65
C CYS A 266 14.44 18.03 -4.30
N THR A 267 13.71 16.91 -4.34
CA THR A 267 13.30 16.14 -3.17
C THR A 267 14.26 14.97 -3.05
N GLU A 268 15.09 14.96 -2.03
CA GLU A 268 15.90 13.80 -1.67
C GLU A 268 14.98 12.71 -1.15
N VAL A 269 14.84 11.58 -1.86
CA VAL A 269 14.14 10.40 -1.37
C VAL A 269 15.15 9.33 -1.02
N LEU A 270 15.35 9.09 0.28
CA LEU A 270 16.16 7.95 0.72
C LEU A 270 15.37 6.66 0.57
N VAL A 271 15.96 5.67 -0.09
CA VAL A 271 15.46 4.30 -0.07
C VAL A 271 16.24 3.53 0.98
N ILE A 272 15.56 3.12 2.05
CA ILE A 272 16.16 2.42 3.18
C ILE A 272 15.51 1.05 3.37
N ILE A 273 16.21 0.10 3.98
CA ILE A 273 15.59 -1.17 4.34
C ILE A 273 14.50 -0.96 5.41
N ASN A 274 13.43 -1.75 5.35
CA ASN A 274 12.61 -1.93 6.54
C ASN A 274 13.23 -3.04 7.39
N VAL A 275 13.89 -2.68 8.49
CA VAL A 275 14.53 -3.63 9.42
C VAL A 275 13.58 -4.65 10.06
N SER A 276 12.26 -4.52 9.87
CA SER A 276 11.24 -5.54 10.19
C SER A 276 10.43 -5.91 8.92
N PRO A 277 11.07 -6.63 7.98
CA PRO A 277 10.57 -6.82 6.64
C PRO A 277 9.31 -7.68 6.64
N LEU A 278 8.26 -7.24 5.94
CA LEU A 278 7.02 -8.01 5.84
C LEU A 278 7.15 -9.08 4.75
N GLU A 279 7.94 -8.77 3.74
CA GLU A 279 8.11 -9.51 2.50
C GLU A 279 9.48 -9.15 1.89
N TRP A 280 9.93 -9.93 0.90
CA TRP A 280 11.10 -9.69 0.10
C TRP A 280 11.13 -8.28 -0.50
N GLY A 281 12.31 -7.65 -0.43
CA GLY A 281 12.52 -6.28 -0.92
C GLY A 281 11.73 -5.22 -0.17
N HIS A 282 11.24 -5.49 1.05
CA HIS A 282 10.54 -4.48 1.85
C HIS A 282 11.46 -3.33 2.24
N VAL A 283 11.25 -2.17 1.61
CA VAL A 283 11.97 -0.92 1.79
C VAL A 283 11.03 0.19 2.25
N LEU A 284 11.60 1.31 2.69
CA LEU A 284 10.90 2.55 2.96
C LEU A 284 11.46 3.65 2.07
N PHE A 285 10.57 4.44 1.47
CA PHE A 285 10.89 5.70 0.81
C PHE A 285 10.71 6.82 1.83
N VAL A 286 11.79 7.50 2.19
CA VAL A 286 11.82 8.57 3.20
C VAL A 286 12.21 9.87 2.52
N PRO A 287 11.23 10.72 2.17
CA PRO A 287 11.50 12.02 1.54
C PRO A 287 12.03 13.02 2.58
N GLU A 288 13.08 13.75 2.22
CA GLU A 288 13.60 14.89 2.99
C GLU A 288 13.73 14.59 4.49
N PRO A 289 14.42 13.51 4.90
CA PRO A 289 14.40 13.01 6.27
C PRO A 289 14.82 14.08 7.29
N THR A 290 15.71 14.99 6.89
CA THR A 290 16.20 16.09 7.74
C THR A 290 15.13 17.13 8.07
N GLN A 291 14.05 17.24 7.28
CA GLN A 291 12.93 18.14 7.52
C GLN A 291 12.00 17.64 8.63
N GLY A 292 12.07 16.36 9.00
CA GLY A 292 11.23 15.78 10.05
C GLY A 292 9.73 15.91 9.72
N LEU A 293 9.35 15.62 8.48
CA LEU A 293 7.97 15.74 8.03
C LEU A 293 7.07 14.76 8.81
N PRO A 294 5.89 15.20 9.33
CA PRO A 294 4.95 14.27 9.95
C PRO A 294 4.42 13.26 8.92
N GLN A 295 3.86 12.14 9.37
CA GLN A 295 3.30 11.08 8.53
C GLN A 295 1.97 11.52 7.87
N ILE A 296 2.07 12.52 6.99
CA ILE A 296 1.01 13.13 6.18
C ILE A 296 1.51 13.10 4.74
N LEU A 297 0.71 12.55 3.83
CA LEU A 297 1.11 12.35 2.45
C LEU A 297 1.25 13.70 1.71
N LEU A 298 2.35 13.86 0.97
CA LEU A 298 2.63 15.04 0.16
C LEU A 298 2.70 14.67 -1.34
N PRO A 299 2.57 15.65 -2.26
CA PRO A 299 2.62 15.42 -3.69
C PRO A 299 3.90 14.72 -4.16
N ASP A 300 5.08 15.28 -3.88
CA ASP A 300 6.35 14.73 -4.37
C ASP A 300 6.57 13.27 -3.90
N PRO A 301 6.41 12.94 -2.60
CA PRO A 301 6.53 11.55 -2.12
C PRO A 301 5.54 10.57 -2.76
N LEU A 302 4.30 11.00 -3.00
CA LEU A 302 3.32 10.17 -3.72
C LEU A 302 3.76 9.95 -5.17
N GLN A 303 4.23 11.00 -5.84
CA GLN A 303 4.70 10.91 -7.21
C GLN A 303 5.89 9.95 -7.33
N PHE A 304 6.89 10.04 -6.43
CA PHE A 304 7.99 9.07 -6.36
C PHE A 304 7.49 7.64 -6.12
N GLY A 305 6.48 7.46 -5.28
CA GLY A 305 5.86 6.15 -5.04
C GLY A 305 5.22 5.56 -6.31
N VAL A 306 4.50 6.37 -7.09
CA VAL A 306 3.91 5.93 -8.36
C VAL A 306 4.98 5.68 -9.42
N GLU A 307 5.98 6.55 -9.53
CA GLU A 307 7.11 6.38 -10.44
C GLU A 307 7.93 5.14 -10.10
N ALA A 308 8.13 4.80 -8.82
CA ALA A 308 8.80 3.56 -8.42
C ALA A 308 8.04 2.31 -8.91
N VAL A 309 6.70 2.32 -8.90
CA VAL A 309 5.88 1.26 -9.51
C VAL A 309 6.00 1.25 -11.04
N MET A 310 6.21 2.42 -11.66
CA MET A 310 6.46 2.52 -13.11
C MET A 310 7.87 2.05 -13.50
N LEU A 311 8.88 2.26 -12.66
CA LEU A 311 10.26 1.82 -12.86
C LEU A 311 10.43 0.30 -12.73
N SER A 312 9.58 -0.35 -11.93
CA SER A 312 9.58 -1.81 -11.77
C SER A 312 8.93 -2.49 -12.97
N SER A 313 9.62 -3.49 -13.52
CA SER A 313 9.03 -4.43 -14.48
C SER A 313 8.40 -5.65 -13.80
N HIS A 314 8.58 -5.79 -12.49
CA HIS A 314 7.89 -6.81 -11.70
C HIS A 314 6.43 -6.39 -11.43
N PRO A 315 5.40 -7.14 -11.89
CA PRO A 315 3.99 -6.76 -11.71
C PRO A 315 3.56 -6.66 -10.24
N GLY A 316 4.19 -7.47 -9.39
CA GLY A 316 3.96 -7.49 -7.94
C GLY A 316 4.78 -6.50 -7.11
N PHE A 317 5.53 -5.57 -7.69
CA PHE A 317 6.12 -4.48 -6.91
C PHE A 317 5.03 -3.45 -6.57
N ARG A 318 4.92 -3.13 -5.28
CA ARG A 318 3.85 -2.28 -4.75
C ARG A 318 4.43 -1.22 -3.84
N VAL A 319 3.76 -0.07 -3.84
CA VAL A 319 4.03 0.99 -2.88
C VAL A 319 2.80 1.24 -2.03
N GLY A 320 2.98 1.61 -0.77
CA GLY A 320 1.85 1.90 0.10
C GLY A 320 2.15 2.91 1.18
N PHE A 321 1.09 3.55 1.67
CA PHE A 321 1.16 4.54 2.73
C PHE A 321 0.11 4.22 3.80
N ASN A 322 0.53 4.29 5.06
CA ASN A 322 -0.36 4.26 6.21
C ASN A 322 -0.33 5.65 6.85
N SER A 323 -1.50 6.25 7.09
CA SER A 323 -1.58 7.46 7.92
C SER A 323 -1.46 7.11 9.41
N LEU A 324 -1.23 8.12 10.24
CA LEU A 324 -1.44 8.01 11.68
C LEU A 324 -2.89 7.62 11.98
N GLY A 325 -3.11 6.70 12.93
CA GLY A 325 -4.43 6.07 13.15
C GLY A 325 -4.80 5.02 12.09
N GLY A 326 -4.18 5.05 10.91
CA GLY A 326 -4.22 4.05 9.83
C GLY A 326 -3.18 2.94 9.96
N LEU A 327 -2.68 2.70 11.18
CA LEU A 327 -1.61 1.74 11.53
C LEU A 327 -0.19 2.09 11.07
N ALA A 328 0.09 3.36 10.77
CA ALA A 328 1.47 3.85 10.78
C ALA A 328 2.09 3.66 12.18
N SER A 329 3.30 3.12 12.23
CA SER A 329 4.00 2.85 13.50
C SER A 329 5.01 3.94 13.88
N VAL A 330 5.39 4.80 12.94
CA VAL A 330 6.36 5.89 13.11
C VAL A 330 5.73 7.17 12.55
N ASN A 331 5.74 8.24 13.33
CA ASN A 331 5.41 9.58 12.84
C ASN A 331 6.65 10.24 12.26
N HIS A 332 6.98 9.88 11.02
CA HIS A 332 7.98 10.53 10.16
C HIS A 332 7.65 10.09 8.74
N LEU A 333 7.36 11.01 7.81
CA LEU A 333 6.87 10.70 6.48
C LEU A 333 7.66 9.57 5.80
N HIS A 334 6.96 8.49 5.48
CA HIS A 334 7.49 7.37 4.71
C HIS A 334 6.40 6.66 3.92
N LEU A 335 6.79 6.10 2.77
CA LEU A 335 6.03 5.11 2.03
C LEU A 335 6.74 3.76 2.13
N HIS A 336 5.98 2.68 2.05
CA HIS A 336 6.48 1.30 1.98
C HIS A 336 6.65 0.90 0.52
N GLY A 337 7.69 0.13 0.19
CA GLY A 337 7.83 -0.59 -1.09
C GLY A 337 8.12 -2.06 -0.83
N TYR A 338 7.53 -2.99 -1.58
CA TYR A 338 7.83 -4.43 -1.45
C TYR A 338 7.41 -5.24 -2.68
N TYR A 339 7.97 -6.44 -2.83
CA TYR A 339 7.63 -7.37 -3.91
C TYR A 339 6.81 -8.53 -3.38
N LEU A 340 5.59 -8.72 -3.86
CA LEU A 340 4.83 -9.94 -3.56
C LEU A 340 4.54 -10.69 -4.86
N ALA A 341 5.05 -11.91 -4.98
CA ALA A 341 4.93 -12.77 -6.17
C ALA A 341 3.56 -13.46 -6.28
N HIS A 342 2.49 -12.76 -5.93
CA HIS A 342 1.10 -13.22 -6.03
C HIS A 342 0.22 -12.09 -6.56
N LYS A 343 -0.81 -12.46 -7.31
CA LYS A 343 -1.88 -11.54 -7.75
C LYS A 343 -2.75 -11.16 -6.57
N LEU A 344 -3.12 -9.88 -6.48
CA LEU A 344 -4.09 -9.40 -5.50
C LEU A 344 -5.42 -9.01 -6.19
N PRO A 345 -6.58 -9.20 -5.52
CA PRO A 345 -7.89 -8.90 -6.10
C PRO A 345 -8.04 -7.45 -6.57
N VAL A 346 -7.40 -6.53 -5.83
CA VAL A 346 -7.47 -5.09 -6.08
C VAL A 346 -6.81 -4.67 -7.40
N GLU A 347 -5.95 -5.51 -7.99
CA GLU A 347 -5.30 -5.24 -9.27
C GLU A 347 -6.31 -5.15 -10.41
N THR A 348 -7.38 -5.97 -10.37
CA THR A 348 -8.36 -6.07 -11.45
C THR A 348 -9.80 -5.91 -10.98
N ALA A 349 -10.04 -5.59 -9.71
CA ALA A 349 -11.38 -5.34 -9.18
C ALA A 349 -12.12 -4.27 -9.99
N ALA A 350 -13.42 -4.49 -10.18
CA ALA A 350 -14.31 -3.59 -10.90
C ALA A 350 -14.41 -2.23 -10.20
N SER A 351 -14.82 -1.19 -10.91
CA SER A 351 -15.04 0.13 -10.31
C SER A 351 -16.06 0.96 -11.09
N GLN A 352 -16.68 1.92 -10.42
CA GLN A 352 -17.65 2.85 -11.02
C GLN A 352 -17.18 4.30 -10.89
N PRO A 353 -17.33 5.14 -11.94
CA PRO A 353 -16.99 6.55 -11.83
C PRO A 353 -17.89 7.24 -10.79
N LEU A 354 -17.28 8.06 -9.95
CA LEU A 354 -17.99 8.86 -8.95
C LEU A 354 -18.22 10.31 -9.42
N ASP A 355 -17.39 10.80 -10.33
CA ASP A 355 -17.51 12.12 -10.93
C ASP A 355 -17.70 12.04 -12.47
N PRO A 356 -18.27 13.07 -13.11
CA PRO A 356 -18.51 13.07 -14.56
C PRO A 356 -17.25 12.95 -15.42
N ASN A 357 -16.09 13.36 -14.91
CA ASN A 357 -14.83 13.30 -15.64
C ASN A 357 -14.10 11.97 -15.41
N GLY A 358 -14.60 11.11 -14.53
CA GLY A 358 -13.99 9.81 -14.22
C GLY A 358 -12.61 9.93 -13.57
N HIS A 359 -12.37 11.00 -12.82
CA HIS A 359 -11.12 11.23 -12.10
C HIS A 359 -11.01 10.40 -10.81
N ILE A 360 -12.15 10.08 -10.20
CA ILE A 360 -12.26 9.26 -8.99
C ILE A 360 -13.34 8.20 -9.20
N HIS A 361 -13.02 6.96 -8.83
CA HIS A 361 -13.93 5.82 -8.95
C HIS A 361 -14.15 5.17 -7.60
N LEU A 362 -15.32 4.55 -7.42
CA LEU A 362 -15.60 3.65 -6.32
C LEU A 362 -15.11 2.26 -6.71
N LEU A 363 -14.14 1.73 -5.97
CA LEU A 363 -13.71 0.34 -6.14
C LEU A 363 -14.83 -0.59 -5.65
N GLU A 364 -15.32 -1.43 -6.55
CA GLU A 364 -16.37 -2.40 -6.27
C GLU A 364 -15.77 -3.70 -5.72
N GLY A 365 -16.47 -4.30 -4.78
CA GLY A 365 -16.14 -5.62 -4.26
C GLY A 365 -15.31 -5.61 -2.97
N LEU A 366 -14.85 -6.80 -2.64
CA LEU A 366 -14.13 -7.12 -1.41
C LEU A 366 -12.62 -7.24 -1.73
N PRO A 367 -11.70 -7.04 -0.76
CA PRO A 367 -11.92 -7.00 0.69
C PRO A 367 -12.64 -5.77 1.24
N ALA A 368 -12.51 -4.61 0.58
CA ALA A 368 -13.03 -3.34 1.08
C ALA A 368 -13.28 -2.34 -0.05
N SER A 369 -14.41 -1.64 0.01
CA SER A 369 -14.68 -0.48 -0.83
C SER A 369 -13.70 0.65 -0.54
N GLY A 370 -13.19 1.27 -1.60
CA GLY A 370 -12.24 2.37 -1.53
C GLY A 370 -12.37 3.29 -2.74
N PHE A 371 -11.55 4.33 -2.77
CA PHE A 371 -11.49 5.28 -3.88
C PHE A 371 -10.32 4.93 -4.78
N LEU A 372 -10.61 4.69 -6.05
CA LEU A 372 -9.64 4.35 -7.07
C LEU A 372 -9.34 5.57 -7.94
N PHE A 373 -8.05 5.83 -8.09
CA PHE A 373 -7.48 6.72 -9.09
C PHE A 373 -6.60 5.88 -10.02
N TYR A 374 -6.50 6.29 -11.28
CA TYR A 374 -5.77 5.53 -12.29
C TYR A 374 -4.96 6.44 -13.20
N VAL A 375 -3.77 5.97 -13.55
CA VAL A 375 -2.90 6.62 -14.53
C VAL A 375 -2.20 5.56 -15.36
N ASP A 376 -2.19 5.77 -16.67
CA ASP A 376 -1.55 4.92 -17.67
C ASP A 376 -0.43 5.64 -18.40
N GLU A 377 -0.09 6.86 -18.02
CA GLU A 377 1.04 7.58 -18.60
C GLU A 377 1.66 8.54 -17.58
N PRO A 378 2.98 8.71 -17.58
CA PRO A 378 3.63 9.68 -16.72
C PRO A 378 3.33 11.14 -17.16
N GLY A 379 3.78 12.13 -16.37
CA GLY A 379 3.71 13.56 -16.72
C GLY A 379 2.45 14.27 -16.27
N PRO A 380 1.86 15.18 -17.07
CA PRO A 380 0.75 16.00 -16.62
C PRO A 380 -0.46 15.22 -16.08
N LYS A 381 -0.75 14.02 -16.63
CA LYS A 381 -1.81 13.15 -16.09
C LYS A 381 -1.45 12.58 -14.73
N LEU A 382 -0.20 12.18 -14.52
CA LEU A 382 0.32 11.72 -13.23
C LEU A 382 0.30 12.85 -12.20
N GLU A 383 0.79 14.04 -12.55
CA GLU A 383 0.75 15.22 -11.68
C GLU A 383 -0.68 15.56 -11.25
N ALA A 384 -1.61 15.61 -12.20
CA ALA A 384 -3.01 15.86 -11.90
C ALA A 384 -3.63 14.75 -11.01
N LEU A 385 -3.23 13.49 -11.18
CA LEU A 385 -3.63 12.41 -10.29
C LEU A 385 -3.09 12.63 -8.87
N VAL A 386 -1.80 12.92 -8.75
CA VAL A 386 -1.12 13.17 -7.47
C VAL A 386 -1.79 14.31 -6.73
N ASP A 387 -2.05 15.43 -7.41
CA ASP A 387 -2.75 16.59 -6.84
C ASP A 387 -4.13 16.22 -6.29
N ARG A 388 -4.93 15.46 -7.05
CA ARG A 388 -6.25 15.02 -6.60
C ARG A 388 -6.16 14.10 -5.38
N VAL A 389 -5.25 13.13 -5.38
CA VAL A 389 -5.06 12.21 -4.25
C VAL A 389 -4.59 12.98 -3.00
N CYS A 390 -3.69 13.95 -3.15
CA CYS A 390 -3.24 14.80 -2.05
C CYS A 390 -4.34 15.72 -1.53
N GLN A 391 -5.20 16.29 -2.40
CA GLN A 391 -6.38 17.04 -1.97
C GLN A 391 -7.33 16.17 -1.13
N VAL A 392 -7.60 14.95 -1.57
CA VAL A 392 -8.45 14.00 -0.84
C VAL A 392 -7.81 13.62 0.50
N THR A 393 -6.53 13.24 0.52
CA THR A 393 -5.86 12.86 1.77
C THR A 393 -5.76 14.03 2.75
N ASN A 394 -5.51 15.26 2.28
CA ASN A 394 -5.59 16.47 3.12
C ASN A 394 -6.98 16.66 3.73
N TYR A 395 -8.04 16.48 2.93
CA TYR A 395 -9.42 16.54 3.43
C TYR A 395 -9.69 15.52 4.54
N LEU A 396 -9.15 14.30 4.41
CA LEU A 396 -9.25 13.24 5.43
C LEU A 396 -8.46 13.60 6.69
N VAL A 397 -7.22 14.07 6.54
CA VAL A 397 -6.35 14.53 7.64
C VAL A 397 -7.02 15.64 8.43
N ASP A 398 -7.59 16.65 7.76
CA ASP A 398 -8.27 17.77 8.40
C ASP A 398 -9.49 17.36 9.24
N ARG A 399 -10.07 16.19 8.95
CA ARG A 399 -11.22 15.62 9.65
C ARG A 399 -10.85 14.48 10.61
N GLU A 400 -9.56 14.27 10.87
CA GLU A 400 -9.06 13.18 11.72
C GLU A 400 -9.51 11.78 11.21
N ILE A 401 -9.68 11.62 9.90
CA ILE A 401 -10.04 10.35 9.27
C ILE A 401 -8.76 9.61 8.90
N ALA A 402 -8.50 8.51 9.62
CA ALA A 402 -7.45 7.58 9.28
C ALA A 402 -7.69 6.96 7.89
N HIS A 403 -6.60 6.74 7.17
CA HIS A 403 -6.62 6.19 5.82
C HIS A 403 -5.36 5.41 5.46
N ASN A 404 -5.50 4.54 4.46
CA ASN A 404 -4.42 3.77 3.84
C ASN A 404 -4.45 4.00 2.34
N LEU A 405 -3.28 4.04 1.72
CA LEU A 405 -3.11 4.16 0.28
C LEU A 405 -2.24 3.01 -0.24
N PHE A 406 -2.58 2.51 -1.42
CA PHE A 406 -1.89 1.43 -2.08
C PHE A 406 -1.75 1.69 -3.57
N VAL A 407 -0.53 1.51 -4.07
CA VAL A 407 -0.13 1.75 -5.44
C VAL A 407 0.33 0.43 -6.03
N THR A 408 -0.31 0.02 -7.12
CA THR A 408 -0.02 -1.25 -7.79
C THR A 408 -0.23 -1.14 -9.28
N ARG A 409 0.48 -1.95 -10.07
CA ARG A 409 0.05 -2.22 -11.44
C ARG A 409 -1.34 -2.84 -11.41
N GLY A 410 -2.16 -2.48 -12.38
CA GLY A 410 -3.53 -2.99 -12.43
C GLY A 410 -4.29 -2.53 -13.66
N ALA A 411 -5.55 -2.94 -13.68
CA ALA A 411 -6.43 -2.70 -14.81
C ALA A 411 -6.99 -1.26 -14.78
N PRO A 412 -7.38 -0.70 -15.94
CA PRO A 412 -8.16 0.53 -15.98
C PRO A 412 -9.42 0.47 -15.09
N PRO A 413 -9.99 1.62 -14.71
CA PRO A 413 -11.29 1.66 -14.04
C PRO A 413 -12.42 1.06 -14.90
N GLY A 414 -13.55 0.72 -14.29
CA GLY A 414 -14.63 -0.01 -14.95
C GLY A 414 -14.45 -1.54 -14.89
N ASN A 415 -14.84 -2.22 -15.97
CA ASN A 415 -14.72 -3.67 -16.17
C ASN A 415 -13.86 -3.97 -17.40
N PRO A 416 -12.55 -3.66 -17.37
CA PRO A 416 -11.68 -3.83 -18.53
C PRO A 416 -11.46 -5.31 -18.87
N PRO A 417 -11.19 -5.64 -20.15
CA PRO A 417 -10.81 -6.98 -20.56
C PRO A 417 -9.50 -7.42 -19.91
N SER A 418 -9.30 -8.74 -19.78
CA SER A 418 -8.11 -9.34 -19.15
C SER A 418 -6.79 -8.93 -19.82
N SER A 419 -6.79 -8.58 -21.11
CA SER A 419 -5.62 -8.09 -21.83
C SER A 419 -5.07 -6.76 -21.29
N LEU A 420 -5.90 -5.96 -20.63
CA LEU A 420 -5.54 -4.67 -20.05
C LEU A 420 -5.30 -4.74 -18.54
N ALA A 421 -5.20 -5.93 -17.96
CA ALA A 421 -5.15 -6.14 -16.51
C ALA A 421 -3.99 -5.42 -15.79
N TYR A 422 -2.98 -4.94 -16.51
CA TYR A 422 -1.78 -4.28 -15.97
C TYR A 422 -1.31 -3.10 -16.84
N ALA A 423 -2.24 -2.50 -17.60
CA ALA A 423 -1.96 -1.43 -18.55
C ALA A 423 -1.60 -0.08 -17.91
N GLY A 424 -1.69 0.03 -16.58
CA GLY A 424 -1.34 1.25 -15.86
C GLY A 424 -1.17 1.01 -14.37
N VAL A 425 -1.24 2.10 -13.61
CA VAL A 425 -1.08 2.12 -12.16
C VAL A 425 -2.40 2.51 -11.51
N ARG A 426 -2.84 1.67 -10.57
CA ARG A 426 -3.95 1.94 -9.66
C ARG A 426 -3.40 2.57 -8.39
N VAL A 427 -3.98 3.69 -7.98
CA VAL A 427 -3.79 4.29 -6.66
C VAL A 427 -5.11 4.16 -5.90
N ILE A 428 -5.12 3.34 -4.86
CA ILE A 428 -6.32 2.96 -4.12
C ILE A 428 -6.24 3.56 -2.73
N LEU A 429 -7.26 4.28 -2.33
CA LEU A 429 -7.36 4.94 -1.04
C LEU A 429 -8.54 4.38 -0.24
N TRP A 430 -8.27 3.91 0.97
CA TRP A 430 -9.30 3.47 1.91
C TRP A 430 -9.36 4.42 3.10
N ALA A 431 -10.50 5.07 3.29
CA ALA A 431 -10.83 5.74 4.53
C ALA A 431 -11.35 4.70 5.54
N ARG A 432 -10.91 4.80 6.79
CA ARG A 432 -11.18 3.78 7.81
C ARG A 432 -11.37 4.40 9.19
N LYS A 433 -11.89 3.60 10.12
CA LYS A 433 -11.94 3.99 11.54
C LYS A 433 -10.51 4.17 12.05
N SER A 434 -10.27 5.23 12.81
CA SER A 434 -9.00 5.45 13.47
C SER A 434 -8.75 4.35 14.51
N SER A 435 -7.52 3.83 14.53
CA SER A 435 -7.07 2.84 15.49
C SER A 435 -5.91 3.44 16.27
N PHE A 436 -6.18 3.85 17.50
CA PHE A 436 -5.18 4.37 18.43
C PHE A 436 -4.83 3.31 19.48
N GLY A 437 -3.56 3.24 19.87
CA GLY A 437 -3.05 2.23 20.78
C GLY A 437 -2.62 0.92 20.10
N VAL A 438 -2.11 -0.02 20.92
CA VAL A 438 -1.62 -1.33 20.46
C VAL A 438 -2.79 -2.30 20.38
N LYS A 439 -3.08 -2.81 19.18
CA LYS A 439 -4.01 -3.93 18.98
C LYS A 439 -3.26 -5.25 19.17
N GLU A 440 -3.51 -5.91 20.29
CA GLU A 440 -2.99 -7.26 20.57
C GLU A 440 -4.11 -8.30 20.39
N GLY A 441 -3.76 -9.51 19.97
CA GLY A 441 -4.68 -10.66 19.92
C GLY A 441 -5.40 -10.93 18.60
N GLU A 442 -5.30 -10.06 17.59
CA GLU A 442 -5.79 -10.35 16.24
C GLU A 442 -4.71 -11.07 15.39
N ALA A 443 -5.15 -12.02 14.55
CA ALA A 443 -4.32 -12.80 13.63
C ALA A 443 -3.36 -11.96 12.78
N PHE A 444 -3.85 -10.79 12.34
CA PHE A 444 -3.09 -9.76 11.62
C PHE A 444 -3.64 -8.38 12.00
N ASN A 445 -2.92 -7.32 11.64
CA ASN A 445 -3.33 -5.95 11.88
C ASN A 445 -3.79 -5.32 10.57
N VAL A 446 -5.04 -4.86 10.45
CA VAL A 446 -5.57 -4.31 9.19
C VAL A 446 -4.97 -2.94 8.86
N ALA A 447 -3.92 -2.93 8.04
CA ALA A 447 -3.27 -1.79 7.42
C ALA A 447 -3.44 -1.87 5.88
N LEU A 448 -2.50 -1.31 5.10
CA LEU A 448 -2.59 -1.29 3.64
C LEU A 448 -2.55 -2.68 2.98
N CYS A 449 -1.73 -3.61 3.47
CA CYS A 449 -1.55 -4.92 2.81
C CYS A 449 -2.83 -5.74 2.90
N GLU A 450 -3.45 -5.73 4.09
CA GLU A 450 -4.64 -6.51 4.38
C GLU A 450 -5.86 -5.97 3.62
N LEU A 451 -5.96 -4.64 3.49
CA LEU A 451 -6.94 -3.98 2.63
C LEU A 451 -6.72 -4.27 1.13
N ALA A 452 -5.53 -4.67 0.72
CA ALA A 452 -5.23 -5.11 -0.64
C ALA A 452 -5.43 -6.63 -0.83
N GLY A 453 -5.64 -7.40 0.24
CA GLY A 453 -5.82 -8.86 0.21
C GLY A 453 -4.56 -9.67 0.51
N HIS A 454 -3.49 -9.03 0.98
CA HIS A 454 -2.27 -9.67 1.49
C HIS A 454 -2.29 -9.68 3.02
N LEU A 455 -2.22 -10.87 3.64
CA LEU A 455 -2.43 -11.08 5.07
C LEU A 455 -1.15 -11.60 5.75
N PRO A 456 -0.29 -10.74 6.30
CA PRO A 456 0.82 -11.11 7.18
C PRO A 456 0.31 -11.62 8.53
N VAL A 457 0.24 -12.95 8.68
CA VAL A 457 -0.25 -13.64 9.87
C VAL A 457 0.88 -13.83 10.89
N LYS A 458 0.60 -13.50 12.15
CA LYS A 458 1.63 -13.41 13.20
C LYS A 458 1.92 -14.73 13.93
N THR A 459 0.99 -15.68 13.89
CA THR A 459 1.12 -16.94 14.62
C THR A 459 0.76 -18.13 13.75
N PHE A 460 1.39 -19.28 14.04
CA PHE A 460 1.10 -20.52 13.33
C PHE A 460 -0.36 -20.98 13.53
N GLN A 461 -0.89 -20.82 14.75
CA GLN A 461 -2.27 -21.18 15.07
C GLN A 461 -3.28 -20.36 14.26
N ASP A 462 -3.09 -19.05 14.19
CA ASP A 462 -3.94 -18.18 13.38
C ASP A 462 -3.81 -18.56 11.91
N PHE A 463 -2.59 -18.78 11.41
CA PHE A 463 -2.34 -19.12 10.01
C PHE A 463 -3.06 -20.41 9.58
N GLN A 464 -3.01 -21.46 10.40
CA GLN A 464 -3.69 -22.72 10.12
C GLN A 464 -5.23 -22.62 10.19
N SER A 465 -5.75 -21.78 11.08
CA SER A 465 -7.20 -21.67 11.31
C SER A 465 -7.88 -20.56 10.50
N LEU A 466 -7.10 -19.70 9.84
CA LEU A 466 -7.60 -18.55 9.11
C LEU A 466 -8.43 -18.98 7.90
N THR A 467 -9.68 -18.53 7.87
CA THR A 467 -10.58 -18.68 6.72
C THR A 467 -10.78 -17.34 6.03
N GLU A 468 -11.12 -17.36 4.73
CA GLU A 468 -11.41 -16.12 3.98
C GLU A 468 -12.51 -15.29 4.65
N ALA A 469 -13.57 -15.95 5.15
CA ALA A 469 -14.67 -15.30 5.86
C ALA A 469 -14.21 -14.62 7.16
N SER A 470 -13.35 -15.29 7.95
CA SER A 470 -12.80 -14.70 9.18
C SER A 470 -11.86 -13.53 8.90
N ALA A 471 -11.02 -13.63 7.86
CA ALA A 471 -10.15 -12.55 7.43
C ALA A 471 -10.96 -11.34 6.96
N LEU A 472 -11.99 -11.58 6.15
CA LEU A 472 -12.89 -10.52 5.68
C LEU A 472 -13.59 -9.80 6.84
N ASN A 473 -14.08 -10.54 7.83
CA ASN A 473 -14.71 -9.94 9.01
C ASN A 473 -13.75 -9.00 9.77
N LEU A 474 -12.49 -9.41 9.96
CA LEU A 474 -11.47 -8.54 10.57
C LEU A 474 -11.25 -7.27 9.76
N ILE A 475 -11.16 -7.37 8.43
CA ILE A 475 -11.00 -6.21 7.54
C ILE A 475 -12.20 -5.26 7.68
N GLN A 476 -13.43 -5.79 7.60
CA GLN A 476 -14.67 -5.02 7.68
C GLN A 476 -14.81 -4.24 9.01
N GLN A 477 -14.31 -4.78 10.11
CA GLN A 477 -14.34 -4.09 11.41
C GLN A 477 -13.54 -2.79 11.40
N SER A 478 -12.49 -2.71 10.58
CA SER A 478 -11.66 -1.51 10.44
C SER A 478 -12.30 -0.42 9.58
N LEU A 479 -13.26 -0.76 8.71
CA LEU A 479 -13.85 0.17 7.74
C LEU A 479 -14.79 1.18 8.42
N LEU A 480 -14.98 2.33 7.76
CA LEU A 480 -15.98 3.31 8.16
C LEU A 480 -17.40 2.71 8.14
N PRO A 481 -18.32 3.17 9.02
CA PRO A 481 -19.73 2.84 8.90
C PRO A 481 -20.27 3.23 7.51
N PRO A 482 -21.19 2.44 6.90
CA PRO A 482 -21.68 2.71 5.54
C PRO A 482 -22.24 4.12 5.31
N SER A 483 -22.95 4.67 6.29
CA SER A 483 -23.49 6.04 6.21
C SER A 483 -22.39 7.10 6.18
N GLN A 484 -21.32 6.92 6.96
CA GLN A 484 -20.16 7.84 6.95
C GLN A 484 -19.37 7.71 5.66
N PHE A 485 -19.21 6.49 5.15
CA PHE A 485 -18.55 6.26 3.86
C PHE A 485 -19.29 6.93 2.71
N LEU A 486 -20.63 6.82 2.68
CA LEU A 486 -21.46 7.49 1.66
C LEU A 486 -21.36 9.02 1.73
N GLN A 487 -21.44 9.59 2.94
CA GLN A 487 -21.25 11.04 3.12
C GLN A 487 -19.86 11.50 2.68
N LEU A 488 -18.83 10.68 2.98
CA LEU A 488 -17.48 10.96 2.51
C LEU A 488 -17.41 10.92 0.98
N GLN A 489 -17.99 9.90 0.35
CA GLN A 489 -18.05 9.78 -1.10
C GLN A 489 -18.64 11.04 -1.76
N GLU A 490 -19.80 11.50 -1.29
CA GLU A 490 -20.45 12.74 -1.79
C GLU A 490 -19.56 13.98 -1.59
N ALA A 491 -18.90 14.08 -0.44
CA ALA A 491 -18.00 15.18 -0.14
C ALA A 491 -16.74 15.18 -1.02
N LEU A 492 -16.18 14.01 -1.33
CA LEU A 492 -15.00 13.90 -2.19
C LEU A 492 -15.33 14.23 -3.64
N VAL A 493 -16.50 13.83 -4.14
CA VAL A 493 -16.97 14.24 -5.47
C VAL A 493 -17.11 15.76 -5.53
N SER A 494 -17.69 16.38 -4.50
CA SER A 494 -17.82 17.83 -4.42
C SER A 494 -16.48 18.56 -4.29
N LEU A 495 -15.50 17.95 -3.62
CA LEU A 495 -14.15 18.50 -3.45
C LEU A 495 -13.38 18.53 -4.77
N LEU A 496 -13.58 17.54 -5.64
CA LEU A 496 -12.84 17.35 -6.89
C LEU A 496 -13.60 17.87 -8.13
N ALA A 497 -14.79 18.47 -7.94
CA ALA A 497 -15.67 18.94 -8.99
C ALA A 497 -15.15 20.17 -9.76
#